data_AF-A0A1I7TKB0-F1
#
_entry.id   AF-A0A1I7TKB0-F1
#
_cell.length_a   1.000
_cell.length_b   1.000
_cell.length_c   1.000
_cell.angle_alpha   90.00
_cell.angle_beta   90.00
_cell.angle_gamma   90.00
#
_symmetry.space_group_name_H-M   'P 1'
#
loop_
_entity.id
_entity.type
_entity.pdbx_description
1 polymer ?
#
loop_
_entity_poly.entity_id
_entity_poly.type
_entity_poly.pdbx_seq_one_letter_code
_entity_poly.pdbx_strand_id
1 'polypeptide(L)'
;MRITFQQKTFSILLLVYGTTECGVLLCSTGKGISDGKTVGLPYPMVDLKINEKNEILVKSATGIEEDFMETGDLGCFSYKSKEIMIVGRVKEMMKIRGWQVNPNEIEEVIRKVNTVVDCAVYQISDKLIAKVIGNADSKTEIMETVKSEICL
;
A
#
# COMPACT_ATOMS: atom_id res chain seq x y z
N MET A 1 -12.03 15.01 -8.44
CA MET A 1 -12.10 14.66 -9.88
C MET A 1 -10.72 14.21 -10.36
N ARG A 2 -10.36 12.93 -10.15
CA ARG A 2 -9.07 12.39 -10.63
C ARG A 2 -9.27 11.94 -12.08
N ILE A 3 -8.81 12.76 -13.02
CA ILE A 3 -8.58 12.31 -14.40
C ILE A 3 -7.42 11.30 -14.29
N THR A 4 -7.68 10.02 -14.55
CA THR A 4 -6.65 8.98 -14.54
C THR A 4 -5.56 9.36 -15.54
N PHE A 5 -4.29 9.16 -15.20
CA PHE A 5 -3.12 9.54 -16.02
C PHE A 5 -3.29 9.18 -17.50
N GLN A 6 -3.88 8.03 -17.78
CA GLN A 6 -4.22 7.54 -19.11
C GLN A 6 -5.16 8.47 -19.90
N GLN A 7 -6.15 9.10 -19.25
CA GLN A 7 -7.09 10.01 -19.91
C GLN A 7 -6.41 11.31 -20.39
N LYS A 8 -5.29 11.72 -19.77
CA LYS A 8 -4.53 12.92 -20.20
C LYS A 8 -3.43 12.62 -21.20
N THR A 9 -2.81 11.44 -21.10
CA THR A 9 -1.55 11.14 -21.80
C THR A 9 -1.70 10.08 -22.88
N PHE A 10 -2.87 9.44 -22.98
CA PHE A 10 -3.11 8.25 -23.82
C PHE A 10 -2.09 7.11 -23.58
N SER A 11 -1.39 7.13 -22.44
CA SER A 11 -0.35 6.17 -22.08
C SER A 11 -0.86 5.19 -21.03
N ILE A 12 -0.42 3.94 -21.10
CA ILE A 12 -0.74 2.90 -20.12
C ILE A 12 0.31 2.95 -19.01
N LEU A 13 -0.15 3.05 -17.76
CA LEU A 13 0.73 2.90 -16.59
C LEU A 13 0.85 1.41 -16.26
N LEU A 14 2.04 0.84 -16.45
CA LEU A 14 2.35 -0.51 -16.01
C LEU A 14 2.81 -0.43 -14.55
N LEU A 15 2.08 -1.04 -13.64
CA LEU A 15 2.55 -1.20 -12.27
C LEU A 15 3.25 -2.56 -12.15
N VAL A 16 4.42 -2.54 -11.51
CA VAL A 16 5.26 -3.71 -11.29
C VAL A 16 5.61 -3.77 -9.82
N TYR A 17 5.54 -4.97 -9.26
CA TYR A 17 6.00 -5.26 -7.90
C TYR A 17 7.19 -6.21 -7.94
N GLY A 18 8.17 -5.92 -7.08
CA GLY A 18 9.39 -6.68 -6.95
C GLY A 18 10.10 -6.37 -5.64
N THR A 19 11.06 -7.22 -5.28
CA THR A 19 11.95 -7.04 -4.13
C THR A 19 13.40 -7.19 -4.57
N THR A 20 14.35 -6.71 -3.76
CA THR A 20 15.77 -6.93 -4.08
C THR A 20 16.13 -8.41 -4.03
N GLU A 21 15.43 -9.15 -3.16
CA GLU A 21 15.72 -10.52 -2.80
C GLU A 21 15.06 -11.56 -3.72
N CYS A 22 13.95 -11.22 -4.37
CA CYS A 22 13.23 -12.10 -5.32
C CYS A 22 13.23 -11.61 -6.76
N GLY A 23 13.79 -10.43 -7.03
CA GLY A 23 13.82 -9.79 -8.34
C GLY A 23 12.71 -8.75 -8.55
N VAL A 24 12.86 -7.95 -9.61
CA VAL A 24 12.05 -6.74 -9.84
C VAL A 24 10.68 -7.04 -10.46
N LEU A 25 10.49 -8.19 -11.12
CA LEU A 25 9.28 -8.53 -11.90
C LEU A 25 8.53 -9.71 -11.29
N LEU A 26 7.96 -9.52 -10.11
CA LEU A 26 7.17 -10.55 -9.43
C LEU A 26 5.72 -10.51 -9.87
N CYS A 27 5.12 -9.32 -9.88
CA CYS A 27 3.75 -9.11 -10.34
C CYS A 27 3.67 -7.93 -11.31
N SER A 28 2.72 -7.99 -12.23
CA SER A 28 2.39 -6.85 -13.10
C SER A 28 0.91 -6.81 -13.47
N THR A 29 0.36 -5.61 -13.60
CA THR A 29 -1.00 -5.36 -14.12
C THR A 29 -1.15 -5.69 -15.61
N GLY A 30 -0.05 -5.96 -16.33
CA GLY A 30 -0.07 -6.33 -17.75
C GLY A 30 -0.63 -5.24 -18.68
N LYS A 31 -1.23 -5.64 -19.82
CA LYS A 31 -1.98 -4.74 -20.74
C LYS A 31 -3.34 -4.39 -20.14
N GLY A 32 -3.36 -3.65 -19.04
CA GLY A 32 -4.57 -3.25 -18.33
C GLY A 32 -4.50 -1.79 -17.88
N ILE A 33 -5.66 -1.20 -17.60
CA ILE A 33 -5.76 0.09 -16.92
C ILE A 33 -5.37 -0.17 -15.46
N SER A 34 -4.19 0.29 -15.02
CA SER A 34 -3.87 0.30 -13.60
C SER A 34 -4.85 1.23 -12.88
N ASP A 35 -5.56 0.71 -11.88
CA ASP A 35 -6.43 1.49 -11.00
C ASP A 35 -5.63 2.20 -9.89
N GLY A 36 -4.31 2.02 -9.88
CA GLY A 36 -3.38 2.52 -8.87
C GLY A 36 -3.49 1.81 -7.52
N LYS A 37 -4.24 0.70 -7.43
CA LYS A 37 -4.46 -0.05 -6.19
C LYS A 37 -3.88 -1.45 -6.27
N THR A 38 -3.91 -2.08 -7.44
CA THR A 38 -3.39 -3.43 -7.64
C THR A 38 -2.00 -3.40 -8.29
N VAL A 39 -1.17 -4.38 -7.92
CA VAL A 39 0.12 -4.68 -8.58
C VAL A 39 0.00 -5.76 -9.65
N GLY A 40 -1.24 -6.22 -9.90
CA GLY A 40 -1.56 -7.22 -10.90
C GLY A 40 -1.34 -8.66 -10.46
N LEU A 41 -1.02 -9.52 -11.42
CA LEU A 41 -0.86 -10.96 -11.21
C LEU A 41 0.61 -11.37 -11.22
N PRO A 42 0.96 -12.49 -10.55
CA PRO A 42 2.29 -13.06 -10.62
C PRO A 42 2.70 -13.37 -12.06
N TYR A 43 3.97 -13.10 -12.42
CA TYR A 43 4.53 -13.53 -13.70
C TYR A 43 4.62 -15.05 -13.79
N PRO A 44 4.61 -15.63 -15.00
CA PRO A 44 4.90 -17.06 -15.18
C PRO A 44 6.23 -17.42 -14.49
N MET A 45 6.25 -18.55 -13.77
CA MET A 45 7.37 -19.04 -12.96
C MET A 45 7.61 -18.30 -11.64
N VAL A 46 6.72 -17.40 -11.24
CA VAL A 46 6.68 -16.84 -9.88
C VAL A 46 5.53 -17.49 -9.12
N ASP A 47 5.87 -18.23 -8.07
CA ASP A 47 4.88 -18.74 -7.14
C ASP A 47 4.68 -17.72 -6.02
N LEU A 48 3.41 -17.35 -5.77
CA LEU A 48 3.04 -16.39 -4.74
C LEU A 48 2.01 -17.00 -3.79
N LYS A 49 2.23 -16.81 -2.49
CA LYS A 49 1.30 -17.16 -1.42
C LYS A 49 1.12 -15.99 -0.47
N ILE A 50 0.06 -16.01 0.31
CA ILE A 50 -0.16 -15.08 1.41
C ILE A 50 -0.33 -15.92 2.68
N ASN A 51 0.44 -15.64 3.73
CA ASN A 51 0.35 -16.38 4.98
C ASN A 51 -0.81 -15.88 5.88
N GLU A 52 -0.99 -16.50 7.04
CA GLU A 52 -2.04 -16.14 8.01
C GLU A 52 -1.90 -14.71 8.57
N LYS A 53 -0.71 -14.10 8.48
CA LYS A 53 -0.44 -12.72 8.90
C LYS A 53 -0.66 -11.71 7.76
N ASN A 54 -1.19 -12.16 6.62
CA ASN A 54 -1.35 -11.39 5.39
C ASN A 54 -0.03 -10.93 4.75
N GLU A 55 1.09 -11.57 5.07
CA GLU A 55 2.36 -11.29 4.42
C GLU A 55 2.47 -12.07 3.12
N ILE A 56 3.03 -11.42 2.10
CA ILE A 56 3.27 -11.99 0.78
C ILE A 56 4.54 -12.85 0.86
N LEU A 57 4.42 -14.09 0.41
CA LEU A 57 5.51 -15.03 0.26
C LEU A 57 5.74 -15.28 -1.22
N VAL A 58 6.99 -15.21 -1.65
CA VAL A 58 7.36 -15.35 -3.06
C VAL A 58 8.44 -16.39 -3.22
N LYS A 59 8.29 -17.22 -4.25
CA LYS A 59 9.33 -18.09 -4.78
C LYS A 59 9.49 -17.79 -6.27
N SER A 60 10.71 -17.49 -6.69
CA SER A 60 11.03 -17.18 -8.09
C SER A 60 12.38 -17.79 -8.46
N ALA A 61 12.61 -18.01 -9.76
CA ALA A 61 13.89 -18.51 -10.26
C ALA A 61 15.07 -17.53 -10.04
N THR A 62 14.76 -16.26 -9.77
CA THR A 62 15.73 -15.21 -9.45
C THR A 62 15.83 -14.92 -7.95
N GLY A 63 15.15 -15.71 -7.13
CA GLY A 63 15.16 -15.59 -5.67
C GLY A 63 16.50 -16.01 -5.08
N ILE A 64 16.88 -15.36 -3.98
CA ILE A 64 18.04 -15.75 -3.18
C ILE A 64 17.78 -17.10 -2.48
N GLU A 65 16.52 -17.42 -2.18
CA GLU A 65 16.10 -18.67 -1.56
C GLU A 65 15.49 -19.64 -2.58
N GLU A 66 15.72 -20.94 -2.38
CA GLU A 66 15.10 -21.99 -3.21
C GLU A 66 13.63 -22.25 -2.86
N ASP A 67 13.18 -21.79 -1.70
CA ASP A 67 11.80 -21.91 -1.23
C ASP A 67 11.11 -20.54 -1.09
N PHE A 68 9.89 -20.53 -0.55
CA PHE A 68 9.14 -19.30 -0.32
C PHE A 68 9.84 -18.38 0.69
N MET A 69 10.14 -17.17 0.24
CA MET A 69 10.68 -16.09 1.06
C MET A 69 9.57 -15.15 1.54
N GLU A 70 9.66 -14.73 2.79
CA GLU A 70 8.85 -13.66 3.38
C GLU A 70 9.33 -12.29 2.87
N THR A 71 8.48 -11.54 2.16
CA THR A 71 8.88 -10.24 1.57
C THR A 71 8.88 -9.09 2.58
N GLY A 72 8.26 -9.28 3.75
CA GLY A 72 7.97 -8.19 4.69
C GLY A 72 6.83 -7.28 4.23
N ASP A 73 6.19 -7.57 3.09
CA ASP A 73 5.09 -6.78 2.53
C ASP A 73 3.77 -7.47 2.81
N LEU A 74 2.82 -6.71 3.33
CA LEU A 74 1.46 -7.14 3.59
C LEU A 74 0.61 -6.95 2.35
N GLY A 75 -0.20 -7.94 2.01
CA GLY A 75 -1.06 -7.88 0.85
C GLY A 75 -2.29 -8.75 0.93
N CYS A 76 -3.19 -8.53 -0.02
CA CYS A 76 -4.40 -9.32 -0.20
C CYS A 76 -4.82 -9.35 -1.67
N PHE A 77 -5.68 -10.29 -2.01
CA PHE A 77 -6.30 -10.35 -3.33
C PHE A 77 -7.50 -9.42 -3.41
N SER A 78 -7.55 -8.58 -4.44
CA SER A 78 -8.73 -7.80 -4.79
C SER A 78 -9.92 -8.72 -5.05
N TYR A 79 -11.05 -8.49 -4.37
CA TYR A 79 -12.26 -9.28 -4.60
C TYR A 79 -12.75 -9.19 -6.05
N LYS A 80 -12.60 -8.01 -6.68
CA LYS A 80 -13.07 -7.71 -8.04
C LYS A 80 -12.12 -8.23 -9.12
N SER A 81 -10.84 -7.85 -9.07
CA SER A 81 -9.89 -8.17 -10.15
C SER A 81 -9.12 -9.47 -9.91
N LYS A 82 -9.13 -10.02 -8.69
CA LYS A 82 -8.31 -11.16 -8.26
C LYS A 82 -6.80 -10.91 -8.40
N GLU A 83 -6.41 -9.64 -8.49
CA GLU A 83 -5.02 -9.19 -8.50
C GLU A 83 -4.53 -8.89 -7.08
N ILE A 84 -3.21 -8.86 -6.91
CA ILE A 84 -2.57 -8.54 -5.64
C ILE A 84 -2.69 -7.04 -5.36
N MET A 85 -3.01 -6.68 -4.12
CA MET A 85 -2.91 -5.34 -3.57
C MET A 85 -1.87 -5.36 -2.44
N ILE A 86 -0.95 -4.40 -2.46
CA ILE A 86 -0.03 -4.17 -1.35
C ILE A 86 -0.71 -3.23 -0.37
N VAL A 87 -0.81 -3.66 0.89
CA VAL A 87 -1.52 -2.96 1.94
C VAL A 87 -0.54 -2.19 2.84
N GLY A 88 0.68 -2.69 3.03
CA GLY A 88 1.70 -2.02 3.84
C GLY A 88 2.89 -2.92 4.08
N ARG A 89 3.74 -2.58 5.06
CA ARG A 89 4.89 -3.42 5.46
C ARG A 89 4.75 -3.92 6.88
N VAL A 90 5.18 -5.15 7.13
CA VAL A 90 5.19 -5.78 8.46
C VAL A 90 5.92 -4.91 9.49
N LYS A 91 7.06 -4.32 9.09
CA LYS A 91 7.89 -3.46 9.96
C LYS A 91 7.29 -2.07 10.22
N GLU A 92 6.31 -1.64 9.42
CA GLU A 92 5.65 -0.33 9.55
C GLU A 92 4.36 -0.39 10.38
N MET A 93 3.85 -1.59 10.65
CA MET A 93 2.65 -1.77 11.47
C MET A 93 2.88 -1.30 12.91
N MET A 94 2.05 -0.36 13.36
CA MET A 94 2.09 0.17 14.73
C MET A 94 1.15 -0.62 15.64
N LYS A 95 1.55 -0.82 16.90
CA LYS A 95 0.72 -1.47 17.91
C LYS A 95 0.27 -0.44 18.93
N ILE A 96 -1.04 -0.18 18.97
CA ILE A 96 -1.63 0.86 19.83
C ILE A 96 -2.80 0.26 20.57
N ARG A 97 -2.70 0.21 21.90
CA ARG A 97 -3.76 -0.32 22.78
C ARG A 97 -4.24 -1.73 22.37
N GLY A 98 -3.33 -2.57 21.86
CA GLY A 98 -3.63 -3.93 21.39
C GLY A 98 -4.09 -4.04 19.93
N TRP A 99 -4.29 -2.91 19.24
CA TRP A 99 -4.67 -2.88 17.82
C TRP A 99 -3.45 -2.77 16.91
N GLN A 100 -3.47 -3.48 15.79
CA GLN A 100 -2.51 -3.28 14.69
C GLN A 100 -3.04 -2.18 13.77
N VAL A 101 -2.28 -1.10 13.66
CA VAL A 101 -2.64 0.09 12.91
C VAL A 101 -1.63 0.30 11.79
N ASN A 102 -2.11 0.41 10.56
CA ASN A 102 -1.28 0.74 9.41
C ASN A 102 -1.18 2.28 9.31
N PRO A 103 0.03 2.89 9.40
CA PRO A 103 0.18 4.33 9.26
C PRO A 103 -0.35 4.84 7.91
N ASN A 104 -0.15 4.05 6.84
CA ASN A 104 -0.55 4.43 5.49
C ASN A 104 -2.05 4.64 5.34
N GLU A 105 -2.88 3.89 6.08
CA GLU A 105 -4.34 4.06 6.07
C GLU A 105 -4.72 5.45 6.61
N ILE A 106 -4.10 5.86 7.71
CA ILE A 106 -4.32 7.19 8.30
C ILE A 106 -3.79 8.27 7.37
N GLU A 107 -2.61 8.07 6.79
CA GLU A 107 -2.04 9.02 5.82
C GLU A 107 -2.91 9.17 4.57
N GLU A 108 -3.46 8.09 4.04
CA GLU A 108 -4.38 8.15 2.90
C GLU A 108 -5.63 8.96 3.21
N VAL A 109 -6.19 8.83 4.41
CA VAL A 109 -7.34 9.63 4.86
C VAL A 109 -6.95 11.10 4.99
N ILE A 110 -5.81 11.41 5.62
CA ILE A 110 -5.32 12.78 5.75
C ILE A 110 -5.08 13.42 4.37
N ARG A 111 -4.51 12.67 3.41
CA ARG A 111 -4.24 13.10 2.03
C ARG A 111 -5.52 13.35 1.20
N LYS A 112 -6.71 13.00 1.68
CA LYS A 112 -7.99 13.37 1.02
C LYS A 112 -8.34 14.84 1.20
N VAL A 113 -7.79 15.50 2.21
CA VAL A 113 -8.01 16.93 2.45
C VAL A 113 -7.23 17.75 1.42
N ASN A 114 -7.93 18.57 0.63
CA ASN A 114 -7.36 19.24 -0.55
C ASN A 114 -6.16 20.17 -0.25
N THR A 115 -6.03 20.64 0.97
CA THR A 115 -4.97 21.55 1.42
C THR A 115 -3.71 20.83 1.93
N VAL A 116 -3.77 19.50 2.03
CA VAL A 116 -2.63 18.65 2.41
C VAL A 116 -1.83 18.32 1.16
N VAL A 117 -0.53 18.63 1.20
CA VAL A 117 0.44 18.25 0.17
C VAL A 117 0.96 16.85 0.45
N ASP A 118 1.34 16.58 1.70
CA ASP A 118 1.83 15.27 2.14
C ASP A 118 1.71 15.10 3.65
N CYS A 119 1.78 13.87 4.14
CA CYS A 119 1.79 13.58 5.57
C CYS A 119 2.54 12.28 5.89
N ALA A 120 3.09 12.23 7.10
CA ALA A 120 3.66 11.03 7.68
C ALA A 120 3.05 10.77 9.07
N VAL A 121 2.63 9.54 9.33
CA VAL A 121 2.06 9.13 10.61
C VAL A 121 3.01 8.18 11.33
N TYR A 122 3.27 8.46 12.60
CA TYR A 122 4.15 7.65 13.44
C TYR A 122 3.65 7.63 14.89
N GLN A 123 4.21 6.70 15.67
CA GLN A 123 3.85 6.50 17.07
C GLN A 123 4.92 7.11 18.01
N ILE A 124 4.47 7.86 19.02
CA ILE A 124 5.28 8.22 20.19
C ILE A 124 4.56 7.71 21.43
N SER A 125 5.21 6.79 22.16
CA SER A 125 4.61 6.10 23.30
C SER A 125 3.28 5.43 22.88
N ASP A 126 2.15 5.78 23.50
CA ASP A 126 0.82 5.23 23.17
C ASP A 126 -0.04 6.20 22.33
N LYS A 127 0.58 7.13 21.60
CA LYS A 127 -0.12 8.14 20.80
C LYS A 127 0.32 8.11 19.34
N LEU A 128 -0.65 8.22 18.44
CA LEU A 128 -0.42 8.51 17.03
C LEU A 128 -0.19 10.00 16.84
N ILE A 129 0.86 10.32 16.09
CA ILE A 129 1.21 11.67 15.71
C ILE A 129 1.29 11.72 14.18
N ALA A 130 0.54 12.66 13.59
CA ALA A 130 0.62 12.95 12.17
C ALA A 130 1.41 14.24 11.96
N LYS A 131 2.47 14.19 11.14
CA LYS A 131 3.16 15.38 10.65
C LYS A 131 2.66 15.67 9.25
N VAL A 132 2.10 16.85 9.05
CA VAL A 132 1.42 17.24 7.81
C VAL A 132 2.13 18.43 7.17
N ILE A 133 2.30 18.38 5.85
CA ILE A 133 2.78 19.46 5.01
C ILE A 133 1.58 19.99 4.22
N GLY A 134 1.24 21.27 4.38
CA GLY A 134 0.06 21.86 3.76
C GLY A 134 -0.27 23.23 4.34
N ASN A 135 -1.52 23.68 4.14
CA ASN A 135 -1.98 24.92 4.75
C ASN A 135 -2.18 24.77 6.26
N ALA A 136 -1.75 25.77 7.05
CA ALA A 136 -1.80 25.75 8.50
C ALA A 136 -3.24 25.72 9.06
N ASP A 137 -4.20 26.28 8.33
CA ASP A 137 -5.59 26.40 8.78
C ASP A 137 -6.39 25.09 8.69
N SER A 138 -5.82 24.05 8.06
CA SER A 138 -6.52 22.81 7.75
C SER A 138 -6.58 21.81 8.89
N LYS A 139 -6.03 22.15 10.06
CA LYS A 139 -5.97 21.26 11.23
C LYS A 139 -7.36 20.73 11.64
N THR A 140 -8.38 21.59 11.65
CA THR A 140 -9.73 21.21 12.07
C THR A 140 -10.36 20.23 11.09
N GLU A 141 -10.27 20.54 9.79
CA GLU A 141 -10.80 19.72 8.69
C GLU A 141 -10.14 18.33 8.65
N ILE A 142 -8.82 18.27 8.85
CA ILE A 142 -8.08 17.00 8.93
C ILE A 142 -8.61 16.16 10.10
N MET A 143 -8.80 16.77 11.27
CA MET A 143 -9.24 16.04 12.46
C MET A 143 -10.68 15.53 12.34
N GLU A 144 -11.56 16.27 11.69
CA GLU A 144 -12.93 15.83 11.38
C GLU A 144 -12.94 14.67 10.37
N THR A 145 -12.14 14.79 9.31
CA THR A 145 -12.02 13.74 8.28
C THR A 145 -11.52 12.43 8.89
N VAL A 146 -10.44 12.47 9.66
CA VAL A 146 -9.88 11.29 10.34
C VAL A 146 -10.92 10.64 11.26
N LYS A 147 -11.66 11.41 12.06
CA LYS A 147 -12.71 10.85 12.95
C LYS A 147 -13.90 10.24 12.21
N SER A 148 -14.21 10.74 11.01
CA SER A 148 -15.32 10.23 10.21
C SER A 148 -15.01 8.93 9.48
N GLU A 149 -13.75 8.74 9.07
CA GLU A 149 -13.33 7.60 8.25
C GLU A 149 -12.61 6.50 9.05
N ILE A 150 -12.00 6.86 10.19
CA ILE A 150 -11.19 5.95 10.99
C ILE A 150 -11.82 5.83 12.38
N CYS A 151 -12.28 4.62 12.71
CA CYS A 151 -12.80 4.29 14.02
C CYS A 151 -11.67 3.66 14.87
N LEU A 152 -10.84 4.52 15.49
CA LEU A 152 -9.78 4.14 16.44
C LEU A 152 -10.19 4.41 17.89
#